data_AF-A0A1Y0CW35-F1
#
_entry.id   AF-A0A1Y0CW35-F1
#
_cell.length_a   1.000
_cell.length_b   1.000
_cell.length_c   1.000
_cell.angle_alpha   90.00
_cell.angle_beta   90.00
_cell.angle_gamma   90.00
#
_symmetry.space_group_name_H-M   'P 1'
#
loop_
_entity.id
_entity.type
_entity.pdbx_description
1 polymer ?
#
loop_
_entity_poly.entity_id
_entity_poly.type
_entity_poly.pdbx_seq_one_letter_code
_entity_poly.pdbx_strand_id
1 'polypeptide(L)'
;MDKYLSGIEMVGLIASITSLVLAIGAIWLSIVFFKMSNEASKSTTEAAKGIDASVKRLENLFDKLYSDTFSMMKDTVSDMRKHIWSGDGVGSGAGNKSDILEEADRKAEEKVQEIKSALDKQLNEILEKQQMVDGRVSGIGKELEVLLDNAIQTSRMIEIEAREETVRNHILMALRSFARRRKIVTAEELVESLRDNIPSKRIINELESMKEEGVIFYDDEYLSPNTKIRLLSIRERTRERES
;
A
#
# COMPACT_ATOMS: atom_id res chain seq x y z
N MET A 1 -21.28 -66.81 58.35
CA MET A 1 -21.38 -66.32 56.96
C MET A 1 -22.58 -65.38 56.76
N ASP A 2 -23.67 -65.53 57.51
CA ASP A 2 -24.92 -64.77 57.30
C ASP A 2 -24.86 -63.26 57.57
N LYS A 3 -23.99 -62.81 58.49
CA LYS A 3 -23.79 -61.36 58.73
C LYS A 3 -23.11 -60.64 57.55
N TYR A 4 -22.32 -61.34 56.74
CA TYR A 4 -21.67 -60.74 55.56
C TYR A 4 -22.64 -60.62 54.38
N LEU A 5 -23.59 -61.55 54.24
CA LEU A 5 -24.64 -61.50 53.22
C LEU A 5 -25.56 -60.29 53.41
N SER A 6 -25.98 -59.99 54.65
CA SER A 6 -26.82 -58.82 54.96
C SER A 6 -26.13 -57.47 54.71
N GLY A 7 -24.82 -57.38 54.93
CA GLY A 7 -24.04 -56.16 54.65
C GLY A 7 -23.91 -55.88 53.14
N ILE A 8 -23.74 -56.92 52.32
CA ILE A 8 -23.67 -56.80 50.85
C ILE A 8 -25.03 -56.38 50.28
N GLU A 9 -26.14 -56.92 50.81
CA GLU A 9 -27.49 -56.54 50.40
C GLU A 9 -27.82 -55.07 50.72
N MET A 10 -27.40 -54.58 51.90
CA MET A 10 -27.61 -53.18 52.29
C MET A 10 -26.82 -52.21 51.39
N VAL A 11 -25.59 -52.56 51.01
CA VAL A 11 -24.80 -51.78 50.05
C VAL A 11 -25.45 -51.80 48.66
N GLY A 12 -25.99 -52.95 48.22
CA GLY A 12 -26.72 -53.07 46.96
C GLY A 12 -27.97 -52.18 46.90
N LEU A 13 -28.70 -52.06 48.01
CA LEU A 13 -29.88 -51.20 48.11
C LEU A 13 -29.51 -49.71 48.09
N ILE A 14 -28.45 -49.30 48.78
CA ILE A 14 -27.96 -47.91 48.73
C ILE A 14 -27.44 -47.56 47.32
N ALA A 15 -26.72 -48.49 46.69
CA ALA A 15 -26.21 -48.32 45.34
C ALA A 15 -27.34 -48.18 44.30
N SER A 16 -28.44 -48.93 44.44
CA SER A 16 -29.58 -48.84 43.52
C SER A 16 -30.33 -47.50 43.66
N ILE A 17 -30.52 -47.01 44.88
CA ILE A 17 -31.12 -45.68 45.13
C ILE A 17 -30.21 -44.58 44.58
N THR A 18 -28.90 -44.68 44.82
CA THR A 18 -27.92 -43.69 44.33
C THR A 18 -27.90 -43.67 42.80
N SER A 19 -27.91 -44.84 42.15
CA SER A 19 -27.98 -44.95 40.69
C SER A 19 -29.27 -44.34 40.12
N LEU A 20 -30.42 -44.56 40.78
CA LEU A 20 -31.69 -43.97 40.36
C LEU A 20 -31.68 -42.44 40.41
N VAL A 21 -31.15 -41.86 41.49
CA VAL A 21 -31.03 -40.39 41.63
C VAL A 21 -30.07 -39.83 40.59
N LEU A 22 -28.93 -40.48 40.37
CA LEU A 22 -27.97 -40.09 39.33
C LEU A 22 -28.58 -40.17 37.92
N ALA A 23 -29.39 -41.20 37.64
CA ALA A 23 -30.07 -41.35 36.36
C ALA A 23 -31.04 -40.20 36.08
N ILE A 24 -31.82 -39.79 37.08
CA ILE A 24 -32.74 -38.65 36.97
C ILE A 24 -31.95 -37.35 36.75
N GLY A 25 -30.85 -37.16 37.49
CA GLY A 25 -29.95 -36.02 37.32
C GLY A 25 -29.32 -35.95 35.92
N ALA A 26 -28.91 -37.09 35.37
CA ALA A 26 -28.35 -37.19 34.02
C ALA A 26 -29.39 -36.87 32.93
N ILE A 27 -30.63 -37.34 33.08
CA ILE A 27 -31.73 -37.00 32.16
C ILE A 27 -31.97 -35.49 32.17
N TRP A 28 -31.99 -34.88 33.36
CA TRP A 28 -32.19 -33.44 33.50
C TRP A 28 -31.06 -32.62 32.87
N LEU A 29 -29.80 -32.98 33.15
CA LEU A 29 -28.63 -32.34 32.54
C LEU A 29 -28.63 -32.47 31.01
N SER A 30 -29.01 -33.63 30.48
CA SER A 30 -29.11 -33.85 29.04
C SER A 30 -30.08 -32.88 28.38
N ILE A 31 -31.24 -32.61 28.99
CA ILE A 31 -32.23 -31.66 28.48
C ILE A 31 -31.68 -30.23 28.50
N VAL A 32 -30.99 -29.83 29.57
CA VAL A 32 -30.40 -28.49 29.70
C VAL A 32 -29.29 -28.30 28.68
N PHE A 33 -28.38 -29.27 28.54
CA PHE A 33 -27.33 -29.25 27.52
C PHE A 33 -27.91 -29.24 26.11
N PHE A 34 -28.98 -29.98 25.84
CA PHE A 34 -29.64 -29.96 24.54
C PHE A 34 -30.20 -28.58 24.20
N LYS A 35 -30.85 -27.91 25.17
CA LYS A 35 -31.35 -26.54 24.98
C LYS A 35 -30.22 -25.53 24.74
N MET A 36 -29.19 -25.54 25.57
CA MET A 36 -28.03 -24.66 25.39
C MET A 36 -27.29 -24.91 24.07
N SER A 37 -27.15 -26.18 23.67
CA SER A 37 -26.52 -26.57 22.41
C SER A 37 -27.32 -26.08 21.20
N ASN A 38 -28.65 -26.18 21.24
CA ASN A 38 -29.50 -25.65 20.17
C ASN A 38 -29.42 -24.13 20.07
N GLU A 39 -29.39 -23.44 21.20
CA GLU A 39 -29.25 -21.97 21.24
C GLU A 39 -27.89 -21.51 20.72
N ALA A 40 -26.81 -22.17 21.15
CA ALA A 40 -25.45 -21.91 20.67
C ALA A 40 -25.27 -22.25 19.18
N SER A 41 -25.89 -23.33 18.71
CA SER A 41 -25.86 -23.71 17.29
C SER A 41 -26.60 -22.69 16.44
N LYS A 42 -27.73 -22.17 16.94
CA LYS A 42 -28.50 -21.12 16.28
C LYS A 42 -27.73 -19.80 16.22
N SER A 43 -27.12 -19.37 17.32
CA SER A 43 -26.28 -18.16 17.34
C SER A 43 -25.05 -18.30 16.44
N THR A 44 -24.45 -19.49 16.37
CA THR A 44 -23.32 -19.78 15.46
C THR A 44 -23.76 -19.74 14.00
N THR A 45 -24.94 -20.27 13.69
CA THR A 45 -25.52 -20.25 12.33
C THR A 45 -25.88 -18.82 11.90
N GLU A 46 -26.43 -18.02 12.82
CA GLU A 46 -26.72 -16.60 12.58
C GLU A 46 -25.43 -15.78 12.40
N ALA A 47 -24.41 -16.03 13.21
CA ALA A 47 -23.08 -15.43 13.04
C ALA A 47 -22.46 -15.82 11.70
N ALA A 48 -22.53 -17.09 11.29
CA ALA A 48 -22.05 -17.56 10.00
C ALA A 48 -22.78 -16.90 8.82
N LYS A 49 -24.11 -16.71 8.92
CA LYS A 49 -24.89 -15.94 7.94
C LYS A 49 -24.47 -14.46 7.88
N GLY A 50 -24.18 -13.85 9.04
CA GLY A 50 -23.66 -12.49 9.11
C GLY A 50 -22.27 -12.34 8.46
N ILE A 51 -21.43 -13.37 8.60
CA ILE A 51 -20.12 -13.45 7.95
C ILE A 51 -20.28 -13.54 6.42
N ASP A 52 -21.13 -14.44 5.91
CA ASP A 52 -21.38 -14.58 4.46
C ASP A 52 -21.88 -13.28 3.83
N ALA A 53 -22.79 -12.57 4.50
CA ALA A 53 -23.27 -11.27 4.06
C ALA A 53 -22.17 -10.19 4.05
N SER A 54 -21.26 -10.24 5.03
CA SER A 54 -20.12 -9.32 5.11
C SER A 54 -19.09 -9.60 4.01
N VAL A 55 -18.82 -10.87 3.70
CA VAL A 55 -17.93 -11.29 2.60
C VAL A 55 -18.49 -10.84 1.25
N LYS A 56 -19.78 -11.07 0.96
CA LYS A 56 -20.41 -10.56 -0.27
C LYS A 56 -20.34 -9.05 -0.40
N ARG A 57 -20.44 -8.33 0.71
CA ARG A 57 -20.30 -6.87 0.71
C ARG A 57 -18.87 -6.44 0.41
N LEU A 58 -17.88 -7.15 0.97
CA LEU A 58 -16.47 -6.96 0.67
C LEU A 58 -16.16 -7.26 -0.80
N GLU A 59 -16.66 -8.37 -1.35
CA GLU A 59 -16.52 -8.71 -2.77
C GLU A 59 -17.11 -7.62 -3.67
N ASN A 60 -18.33 -7.14 -3.40
CA ASN A 60 -18.93 -6.04 -4.17
C ASN A 60 -18.15 -4.73 -4.07
N LEU A 61 -17.60 -4.40 -2.90
CA LEU A 61 -16.74 -3.22 -2.74
C LEU A 61 -15.42 -3.40 -3.47
N PHE A 62 -14.85 -4.60 -3.46
CA PHE A 62 -13.63 -4.94 -4.19
C PHE A 62 -13.85 -4.85 -5.70
N ASP A 63 -14.92 -5.47 -6.23
CA ASP A 63 -15.25 -5.42 -7.65
C ASP A 63 -15.49 -3.98 -8.13
N LYS A 64 -16.16 -3.17 -7.31
CA LYS A 64 -16.41 -1.76 -7.63
C LYS A 64 -15.14 -0.92 -7.56
N LEU A 65 -14.30 -1.11 -6.55
CA LEU A 65 -13.01 -0.41 -6.45
C LEU A 65 -12.06 -0.85 -7.57
N TYR A 66 -12.03 -2.12 -7.92
CA TYR A 66 -11.29 -2.64 -9.05
C TYR A 66 -11.82 -2.01 -10.34
N SER A 67 -13.13 -2.04 -10.60
CA SER A 67 -13.69 -1.46 -11.81
C SER A 67 -13.45 0.03 -11.90
N ASP A 68 -13.68 0.78 -10.82
CA ASP A 68 -13.59 2.24 -10.84
C ASP A 68 -12.13 2.68 -10.91
N THR A 69 -11.21 2.05 -10.16
CA THR A 69 -9.80 2.43 -10.15
C THR A 69 -9.06 1.93 -11.39
N PHE A 70 -9.32 0.70 -11.86
CA PHE A 70 -8.73 0.24 -13.12
C PHE A 70 -9.30 0.97 -14.32
N SER A 71 -10.58 1.36 -14.32
CA SER A 71 -11.13 2.20 -15.39
C SER A 71 -10.53 3.60 -15.34
N MET A 72 -10.45 4.25 -14.17
CA MET A 72 -9.82 5.58 -14.07
C MET A 72 -8.33 5.55 -14.44
N MET A 73 -7.60 4.52 -14.00
CA MET A 73 -6.18 4.35 -14.34
C MET A 73 -6.01 4.08 -15.84
N LYS A 74 -6.84 3.19 -16.42
CA LYS A 74 -6.83 2.89 -17.86
C LYS A 74 -7.18 4.12 -18.71
N ASP A 75 -8.14 4.93 -18.27
CA ASP A 75 -8.56 6.14 -18.97
C ASP A 75 -7.46 7.21 -18.88
N THR A 76 -6.82 7.36 -17.72
CA THR A 76 -5.68 8.29 -17.55
C THR A 76 -4.49 7.88 -18.41
N VAL A 77 -4.16 6.58 -18.45
CA VAL A 77 -3.07 6.05 -19.29
C VAL A 77 -3.44 6.14 -20.78
N SER A 78 -4.70 5.92 -21.14
CA SER A 78 -5.15 6.05 -22.54
C SER A 78 -5.14 7.50 -23.01
N ASP A 79 -5.57 8.44 -22.16
CA ASP A 79 -5.55 9.87 -22.48
C ASP A 79 -4.11 10.40 -22.52
N MET A 80 -3.24 9.97 -21.61
CA MET A 80 -1.80 10.27 -21.69
C MET A 80 -1.18 9.69 -22.96
N ARG A 81 -1.49 8.43 -23.31
CA ARG A 81 -1.04 7.79 -24.56
C ARG A 81 -1.50 8.61 -25.77
N LYS A 82 -2.78 8.98 -25.83
CA LYS A 82 -3.36 9.73 -26.94
C LYS A 82 -2.76 11.13 -27.05
N HIS A 83 -2.50 11.80 -25.93
CA HIS A 83 -1.90 13.14 -25.90
C HIS A 83 -0.41 13.12 -26.26
N ILE A 84 0.32 12.06 -25.92
CA ILE A 84 1.71 11.85 -26.36
C ILE A 84 1.79 11.56 -27.87
N TRP A 85 0.75 10.93 -28.44
CA TRP A 85 0.75 10.50 -29.85
C TRP A 85 0.02 11.43 -30.83
N SER A 86 -0.87 12.31 -30.35
CA SER A 86 -1.68 13.21 -31.20
C SER A 86 -1.16 14.66 -31.21
N GLY A 87 -0.08 14.94 -30.49
CA GLY A 87 0.68 16.18 -30.63
C GLY A 87 1.46 16.17 -31.94
N ASP A 88 0.94 16.90 -32.91
CA ASP A 88 1.53 17.03 -34.25
C ASP A 88 2.92 17.67 -34.19
N GLY A 89 3.94 17.01 -34.76
CA GLY A 89 5.19 17.66 -35.16
C GLY A 89 6.49 17.28 -34.45
N VAL A 90 6.89 16.00 -34.45
CA VAL A 90 8.33 15.66 -34.53
C VAL A 90 8.51 14.47 -35.49
N GLY A 91 8.91 14.80 -36.71
CA GLY A 91 9.40 13.82 -37.66
C GLY A 91 10.73 13.18 -37.22
N SER A 92 11.05 12.07 -37.90
CA SER A 92 12.33 11.34 -37.92
C SER A 92 12.70 10.47 -36.71
N GLY A 93 12.70 9.14 -36.92
CA GLY A 93 13.42 8.18 -36.05
C GLY A 93 12.69 6.86 -35.75
N ALA A 94 12.16 6.16 -36.74
CA ALA A 94 11.51 4.85 -36.60
C ALA A 94 12.53 3.69 -36.44
N GLY A 95 13.33 3.71 -35.36
CA GLY A 95 14.36 2.69 -35.13
C GLY A 95 14.64 2.28 -33.67
N ASN A 96 14.41 3.14 -32.67
CA ASN A 96 14.79 2.85 -31.26
C ASN A 96 13.63 2.94 -30.26
N LYS A 97 12.37 2.93 -30.73
CA LYS A 97 11.18 3.12 -29.87
C LYS A 97 10.73 1.86 -29.14
N SER A 98 11.01 0.66 -29.66
CA SER A 98 10.61 -0.61 -29.04
C SER A 98 11.37 -0.92 -27.75
N ASP A 99 12.67 -0.67 -27.74
CA ASP A 99 13.56 -1.22 -26.71
C ASP A 99 13.42 -0.46 -25.38
N ILE A 100 13.12 0.84 -25.43
CA ILE A 100 12.86 1.67 -24.24
C ILE A 100 11.46 1.36 -23.65
N LEU A 101 10.48 1.04 -24.50
CA LEU A 101 9.14 0.63 -24.08
C LEU A 101 9.16 -0.73 -23.37
N GLU A 102 9.89 -1.69 -23.94
CA GLU A 102 9.99 -3.05 -23.39
C GLU A 102 10.78 -3.08 -22.07
N GLU A 103 11.79 -2.22 -21.90
CA GLU A 103 12.57 -2.14 -20.66
C GLU A 103 11.82 -1.45 -19.50
N ALA A 104 10.92 -0.51 -19.82
CA ALA A 104 10.04 0.12 -18.84
C ALA A 104 8.91 -0.81 -18.38
N ASP A 105 8.27 -1.52 -19.32
CA ASP A 105 7.23 -2.51 -19.03
C ASP A 105 7.78 -3.68 -18.20
N ARG A 106 8.98 -4.19 -18.54
CA ARG A 106 9.63 -5.28 -17.79
C ARG A 106 10.00 -4.86 -16.37
N LYS A 107 10.47 -3.62 -16.16
CA LYS A 107 10.79 -3.10 -14.81
C LYS A 107 9.54 -2.89 -13.96
N ALA A 108 8.44 -2.45 -14.57
CA ALA A 108 7.17 -2.31 -13.87
C ALA A 108 6.63 -3.67 -13.44
N GLU A 109 6.65 -4.67 -14.33
CA GLU A 109 6.24 -6.05 -14.01
C GLU A 109 7.13 -6.70 -12.94
N GLU A 110 8.46 -6.56 -13.03
CA GLU A 110 9.39 -7.06 -12.00
C GLU A 110 9.09 -6.46 -10.63
N LYS A 111 8.82 -5.14 -10.56
CA LYS A 111 8.51 -4.45 -9.30
C LYS A 111 7.15 -4.86 -8.73
N VAL A 112 6.14 -5.05 -9.59
CA VAL A 112 4.83 -5.57 -9.19
C VAL A 112 4.97 -7.00 -8.65
N GLN A 113 5.82 -7.81 -9.25
CA GLN A 113 6.05 -9.19 -8.83
C GLN A 113 6.85 -9.27 -7.52
N GLU A 114 7.80 -8.35 -7.31
CA GLU A 114 8.52 -8.18 -6.05
C GLU A 114 7.58 -7.78 -4.91
N ILE A 115 6.66 -6.85 -5.16
CA ILE A 115 5.62 -6.45 -4.21
C ILE A 115 4.66 -7.61 -3.91
N LYS A 116 4.20 -8.33 -4.94
CA LYS A 116 3.34 -9.51 -4.77
C LYS A 116 4.02 -10.57 -3.91
N SER A 117 5.30 -10.85 -4.17
CA SER A 117 6.07 -11.82 -3.38
C SER A 117 6.28 -11.37 -1.94
N ALA A 118 6.55 -10.08 -1.71
CA ALA A 118 6.68 -9.53 -0.36
C ALA A 118 5.36 -9.61 0.42
N LEU A 119 4.24 -9.30 -0.24
CA LEU A 119 2.89 -9.42 0.33
C LEU A 119 2.53 -10.86 0.64
N ASP A 120 2.73 -11.79 -0.30
CA ASP A 120 2.46 -13.22 -0.09
C ASP A 120 3.27 -13.79 1.07
N LYS A 121 4.53 -13.34 1.22
CA LYS A 121 5.42 -13.76 2.31
C LYS A 121 4.93 -13.24 3.67
N GLN A 122 4.58 -11.95 3.75
CA GLN A 122 4.08 -11.35 4.99
C GLN A 122 2.69 -11.88 5.36
N LEU A 123 1.83 -12.14 4.38
CA LEU A 123 0.49 -12.68 4.59
C LEU A 123 0.54 -14.12 5.11
N ASN A 124 1.46 -14.94 4.57
CA ASN A 124 1.75 -16.27 5.13
C ASN A 124 2.36 -16.20 6.53
N GLU A 125 3.23 -15.24 6.82
CA GLU A 125 3.83 -15.05 8.15
C GLU A 125 2.78 -14.63 9.20
N ILE A 126 1.78 -13.84 8.79
CA ILE A 126 0.64 -13.45 9.63
C ILE A 126 -0.33 -14.63 9.82
N LEU A 127 -0.62 -15.40 8.77
CA LEU A 127 -1.44 -16.60 8.84
C LEU A 127 -0.82 -17.69 9.72
N GLU A 128 0.50 -17.91 9.63
CA GLU A 128 1.24 -18.85 10.50
C GLU A 128 1.27 -18.37 11.95
N LYS A 129 1.44 -17.06 12.20
CA LYS A 129 1.29 -16.48 13.54
C LYS A 129 -0.15 -16.59 14.07
N GLN A 130 -1.16 -16.60 13.21
CA GLN A 130 -2.57 -16.72 13.58
C GLN A 130 -3.06 -18.15 13.78
N GLN A 131 -2.48 -19.15 13.11
CA GLN A 131 -2.75 -20.57 13.44
C GLN A 131 -2.37 -20.92 14.89
N MET A 132 -1.54 -20.11 15.57
CA MET A 132 -1.21 -20.25 16.98
C MET A 132 -2.14 -19.48 17.95
N VAL A 133 -3.03 -18.58 17.48
CA VAL A 133 -3.84 -17.73 18.35
C VAL A 133 -5.31 -17.71 17.89
N ASP A 134 -6.05 -18.71 18.35
CA ASP A 134 -7.47 -19.00 18.07
C ASP A 134 -8.46 -18.00 18.69
N GLY A 135 -8.37 -16.68 18.39
CA GLY A 135 -9.32 -15.76 19.02
C GLY A 135 -9.31 -14.27 18.69
N ARG A 136 -8.67 -13.77 17.62
CA ARG A 136 -8.63 -12.31 17.36
C ARG A 136 -8.92 -11.90 15.91
N VAL A 137 -10.05 -12.35 15.36
CA VAL A 137 -10.56 -11.85 14.07
C VAL A 137 -10.87 -10.34 14.10
N SER A 138 -11.15 -9.76 15.27
CA SER A 138 -11.45 -8.33 15.43
C SER A 138 -10.23 -7.39 15.31
N GLY A 139 -8.99 -7.90 15.35
CA GLY A 139 -7.77 -7.08 15.24
C GLY A 139 -7.30 -6.87 13.80
N ILE A 140 -7.64 -7.80 12.91
CA ILE A 140 -7.17 -7.86 11.52
C ILE A 140 -7.61 -6.62 10.75
N GLY A 141 -8.89 -6.21 10.87
CA GLY A 141 -9.41 -5.08 10.13
C GLY A 141 -8.67 -3.77 10.44
N LYS A 142 -8.37 -3.53 11.72
CA LYS A 142 -7.65 -2.31 12.15
C LYS A 142 -6.18 -2.34 11.77
N GLU A 143 -5.51 -3.48 11.91
CA GLU A 143 -4.11 -3.60 11.52
C GLU A 143 -3.94 -3.51 10.00
N LEU A 144 -4.87 -4.10 9.23
CA LEU A 144 -4.90 -4.01 7.77
C LEU A 144 -5.20 -2.57 7.31
N GLU A 145 -6.15 -1.88 7.95
CA GLU A 145 -6.48 -0.48 7.66
C GLU A 145 -5.29 0.45 7.93
N VAL A 146 -4.59 0.27 9.06
CA VAL A 146 -3.37 1.03 9.38
C VAL A 146 -2.23 0.74 8.42
N LEU A 147 -2.04 -0.52 8.02
CA LEU A 147 -1.03 -0.88 7.02
C LEU A 147 -1.37 -0.34 5.64
N LEU A 148 -2.65 -0.36 5.26
CA LEU A 148 -3.13 0.18 3.99
C LEU A 148 -2.96 1.70 3.95
N ASP A 149 -3.34 2.41 5.01
CA ASP A 149 -3.15 3.86 5.10
C ASP A 149 -1.67 4.24 5.06
N ASN A 150 -0.81 3.50 5.76
CA ASN A 150 0.64 3.70 5.70
C ASN A 150 1.20 3.39 4.31
N ALA A 151 0.74 2.33 3.63
CA ALA A 151 1.17 2.00 2.28
C ALA A 151 0.68 3.02 1.25
N ILE A 152 -0.54 3.55 1.40
CA ILE A 152 -1.09 4.62 0.54
C ILE A 152 -0.34 5.92 0.76
N GLN A 153 -0.05 6.29 2.01
CA GLN A 153 0.73 7.50 2.32
C GLN A 153 2.18 7.37 1.84
N THR A 154 2.80 6.21 2.03
CA THR A 154 4.17 5.93 1.56
C THR A 154 4.22 5.92 0.04
N SER A 155 3.23 5.29 -0.62
CA SER A 155 3.10 5.32 -2.08
C SER A 155 2.93 6.74 -2.61
N ARG A 156 2.10 7.55 -1.95
CA ARG A 156 1.89 8.96 -2.34
C ARG A 156 3.13 9.82 -2.08
N MET A 157 3.86 9.60 -0.98
CA MET A 157 5.13 10.28 -0.73
C MET A 157 6.20 9.86 -1.73
N ILE A 158 6.30 8.58 -2.06
CA ILE A 158 7.23 8.07 -3.09
C ILE A 158 6.84 8.59 -4.47
N GLU A 159 5.56 8.73 -4.79
CA GLU A 159 5.13 9.33 -6.07
C GLU A 159 5.49 10.81 -6.14
N ILE A 160 5.34 11.55 -5.03
CA ILE A 160 5.75 12.95 -4.93
C ILE A 160 7.28 13.05 -5.05
N GLU A 161 8.02 12.25 -4.29
CA GLU A 161 9.49 12.22 -4.26
C GLU A 161 10.06 11.77 -5.60
N ALA A 162 9.53 10.73 -6.23
CA ALA A 162 9.94 10.28 -7.55
C ALA A 162 9.64 11.35 -8.62
N ARG A 163 8.52 12.08 -8.48
CA ARG A 163 8.15 13.14 -9.43
C ARG A 163 8.99 14.41 -9.22
N GLU A 164 9.33 14.76 -7.99
CA GLU A 164 10.26 15.84 -7.64
C GLU A 164 11.69 15.50 -8.07
N GLU A 165 12.14 14.25 -7.85
CA GLU A 165 13.45 13.77 -8.31
C GLU A 165 13.54 13.76 -9.84
N THR A 166 12.44 13.45 -10.53
CA THR A 166 12.36 13.53 -12.00
C THR A 166 12.50 14.99 -12.47
N VAL A 167 11.80 15.93 -11.84
CA VAL A 167 11.91 17.37 -12.17
C VAL A 167 13.32 17.88 -11.91
N ARG A 168 13.89 17.56 -10.75
CA ARG A 168 15.26 17.89 -10.38
C ARG A 168 16.28 17.36 -11.38
N ASN A 169 16.15 16.09 -11.79
CA ASN A 169 17.04 15.48 -12.76
C ASN A 169 16.93 16.17 -14.13
N HIS A 170 15.72 16.53 -14.57
CA HIS A 170 15.54 17.30 -15.81
C HIS A 170 16.16 18.70 -15.73
N ILE A 171 16.02 19.40 -14.60
CA ILE A 171 16.68 20.71 -14.37
C ILE A 171 18.20 20.56 -14.40
N LEU A 172 18.77 19.56 -13.71
CA LEU A 172 20.21 19.30 -13.70
C LEU A 172 20.74 18.93 -15.09
N MET A 173 20.01 18.11 -15.85
CA MET A 173 20.36 17.75 -17.23
C MET A 173 20.36 18.98 -18.13
N ALA A 174 19.34 19.83 -18.05
CA ALA A 174 19.27 21.08 -18.80
C ALA A 174 20.45 21.99 -18.43
N LEU A 175 20.67 22.28 -17.16
CA LEU A 175 21.80 23.10 -16.68
C LEU A 175 23.16 22.56 -17.10
N ARG A 176 23.38 21.23 -17.04
CA ARG A 176 24.62 20.60 -17.52
C ARG A 176 24.79 20.75 -19.04
N SER A 177 23.69 20.65 -19.81
CA SER A 177 23.73 20.81 -21.26
C SER A 177 24.15 22.23 -21.66
N PHE A 178 23.66 23.24 -20.92
CA PHE A 178 24.03 24.63 -21.14
C PHE A 178 25.45 24.95 -20.65
N ALA A 179 25.86 24.39 -19.52
CA ALA A 179 27.22 24.53 -19.00
C ALA A 179 28.27 23.97 -19.99
N ARG A 180 27.97 22.85 -20.65
CA ARG A 180 28.82 22.28 -21.73
C ARG A 180 28.99 23.24 -22.92
N ARG A 181 27.98 24.07 -23.19
CA ARG A 181 28.00 25.09 -24.26
C ARG A 181 28.64 26.41 -23.82
N ARG A 182 29.18 26.50 -22.60
CA ARG A 182 29.71 27.73 -21.97
C ARG A 182 28.74 28.92 -22.02
N LYS A 183 27.43 28.64 -22.04
CA LYS A 183 26.39 29.67 -22.06
C LYS A 183 25.90 29.89 -20.63
N ILE A 184 25.86 31.15 -20.19
CA ILE A 184 25.18 31.54 -18.95
C ILE A 184 23.68 31.40 -19.21
N VAL A 185 22.98 30.66 -18.36
CA VAL A 185 21.54 30.37 -18.51
C VAL A 185 20.75 31.37 -17.69
N THR A 186 19.75 31.98 -18.30
CA THR A 186 18.75 32.77 -17.57
C THR A 186 17.59 31.86 -17.13
N ALA A 187 16.90 32.26 -16.05
CA ALA A 187 15.72 31.54 -15.58
C ALA A 187 14.66 31.37 -16.68
N GLU A 188 14.48 32.38 -17.52
CA GLU A 188 13.60 32.32 -18.69
C GLU A 188 14.02 31.23 -19.68
N GLU A 189 15.29 31.21 -20.10
CA GLU A 189 15.81 30.19 -21.03
C GLU A 189 15.69 28.77 -20.46
N LEU A 190 15.89 28.61 -19.15
CA LEU A 190 15.76 27.32 -18.48
C LEU A 190 14.30 26.85 -18.44
N VAL A 191 13.39 27.74 -18.04
CA VAL A 191 11.95 27.45 -17.98
C VAL A 191 11.41 27.16 -19.37
N GLU A 192 11.83 27.91 -20.39
CA GLU A 192 11.43 27.69 -21.78
C GLU A 192 11.90 26.32 -22.29
N SER A 193 13.15 25.93 -21.98
CA SER A 193 13.70 24.62 -22.38
C SER A 193 13.01 23.40 -21.73
N LEU A 194 12.33 23.61 -20.60
CA LEU A 194 11.66 22.56 -19.82
C LEU A 194 10.13 22.63 -19.90
N ARG A 195 9.59 23.68 -20.55
CA ARG A 195 8.16 23.98 -20.60
C ARG A 195 7.33 22.88 -21.24
N ASP A 196 7.92 22.17 -22.21
CA ASP A 196 7.25 21.10 -22.95
C ASP A 196 6.93 19.88 -22.08
N ASN A 197 7.67 19.68 -20.98
CA ASN A 197 7.53 18.50 -20.13
C ASN A 197 7.13 18.83 -18.68
N ILE A 198 7.37 20.05 -18.21
CA ILE A 198 7.22 20.42 -16.79
C ILE A 198 6.54 21.80 -16.67
N PRO A 199 5.47 21.94 -15.85
CA PRO A 199 4.83 23.23 -15.60
C PRO A 199 5.79 24.25 -14.98
N SER A 200 5.77 25.49 -15.49
CA SER A 200 6.68 26.58 -15.07
C SER A 200 6.69 26.82 -13.56
N LYS A 201 5.53 26.74 -12.89
CA LYS A 201 5.41 26.91 -11.43
C LYS A 201 6.21 25.84 -10.66
N ARG A 202 6.25 24.60 -11.14
CA ARG A 202 7.02 23.53 -10.49
C ARG A 202 8.52 23.70 -10.68
N ILE A 203 8.92 24.17 -11.86
CA ILE A 203 10.33 24.48 -12.14
C ILE A 203 10.82 25.56 -11.19
N ILE A 204 10.05 26.64 -11.00
CA ILE A 204 10.41 27.74 -10.10
C ILE A 204 10.55 27.25 -8.65
N ASN A 205 9.56 26.50 -8.15
CA ASN A 205 9.60 25.95 -6.79
C ASN A 205 10.82 25.03 -6.59
N GLU A 206 11.11 24.15 -7.55
CA GLU A 206 12.27 23.24 -7.45
C GLU A 206 13.60 24.01 -7.53
N LEU A 207 13.68 25.10 -8.32
CA LEU A 207 14.86 25.96 -8.36
C LEU A 207 15.11 26.66 -7.02
N GLU A 208 14.07 27.08 -6.31
CA GLU A 208 14.19 27.63 -4.95
C GLU A 208 14.73 26.56 -3.98
N SER A 209 14.13 25.37 -3.96
CA SER A 209 14.62 24.23 -3.15
C SER A 209 16.09 23.90 -3.47
N MET A 210 16.46 23.87 -4.75
CA MET A 210 17.83 23.59 -5.18
C MET A 210 18.83 24.69 -4.78
N LYS A 211 18.40 25.95 -4.60
CA LYS A 211 19.25 27.02 -4.05
C LYS A 211 19.42 26.85 -2.55
N GLU A 212 18.34 26.61 -1.82
CA GLU A 212 18.40 26.35 -0.36
C GLU A 212 19.31 25.17 -0.02
N GLU A 213 19.34 24.14 -0.87
CA GLU A 213 20.21 22.99 -0.72
C GLU A 213 21.67 23.20 -1.19
N GLY A 214 22.00 24.38 -1.74
CA GLY A 214 23.34 24.70 -2.26
C GLY A 214 23.72 23.94 -3.54
N VAL A 215 22.73 23.51 -4.33
CA VAL A 215 22.97 22.78 -5.59
C VAL A 215 23.23 23.76 -6.74
N ILE A 216 22.47 24.86 -6.77
CA ILE A 216 22.54 25.94 -7.75
C ILE A 216 22.75 27.29 -7.08
N PHE A 217 23.34 28.23 -7.82
CA PHE A 217 23.53 29.61 -7.38
C PHE A 217 22.89 30.57 -8.37
N TYR A 218 22.21 31.58 -7.83
CA TYR A 218 21.79 32.77 -8.55
C TYR A 218 21.90 33.99 -7.64
N ASP A 219 22.39 35.10 -8.19
CA ASP A 219 22.73 36.34 -7.45
C ASP A 219 21.49 37.09 -6.92
N ASP A 220 20.34 36.92 -7.58
CA ASP A 220 19.14 37.69 -7.23
C ASP A 220 18.42 37.13 -5.99
N GLU A 221 17.88 38.05 -5.20
CA GLU A 221 17.06 37.74 -4.01
C GLU A 221 15.73 37.08 -4.39
N TYR A 222 15.25 37.34 -5.61
CA TYR A 222 14.04 36.76 -6.20
C TYR A 222 14.33 36.20 -7.60
N LEU A 223 13.67 35.09 -7.95
CA LEU A 223 13.74 34.52 -9.31
C LEU A 223 13.03 35.46 -10.30
N SER A 224 13.81 36.19 -11.09
CA SER A 224 13.32 36.97 -12.23
C SER A 224 13.66 36.27 -13.56
N PRO A 225 12.96 36.55 -14.67
CA PRO A 225 13.27 35.94 -15.97
C PRO A 225 14.73 36.09 -16.40
N ASN A 226 15.36 37.21 -16.03
CA ASN A 226 16.75 37.54 -16.37
C ASN A 226 17.79 36.99 -15.38
N THR A 227 17.34 36.35 -14.30
CA THR A 227 18.23 35.84 -13.26
C THR A 227 19.13 34.76 -13.82
N LYS A 228 20.44 34.91 -13.60
CA LYS A 228 21.46 33.99 -14.12
C LYS A 228 21.62 32.81 -13.17
N ILE A 229 21.39 31.60 -13.66
CA ILE A 229 21.46 30.36 -12.88
C ILE A 229 22.71 29.58 -13.27
N ARG A 230 23.49 29.17 -12.28
CA ARG A 230 24.66 28.29 -12.47
C ARG A 230 24.68 27.15 -11.47
N LEU A 231 25.31 26.04 -11.86
CA LEU A 231 25.62 24.94 -10.94
C LEU A 231 26.79 25.36 -10.04
N LEU A 232 26.63 25.17 -8.73
CA LEU A 232 27.73 25.32 -7.77
C LEU A 232 28.74 24.18 -7.94
N SER A 233 30.02 24.52 -8.05
CA SER A 233 31.09 23.52 -8.09
C SER A 233 31.26 22.86 -6.72
N ILE A 234 31.76 21.62 -6.70
CA ILE A 234 31.95 20.83 -5.47
C ILE A 234 32.79 21.60 -4.41
N ARG A 235 33.71 22.48 -4.83
CA ARG A 235 34.53 23.31 -3.93
C ARG A 235 33.76 24.48 -3.30
N GLU A 236 32.73 24.99 -3.98
CA GLU A 236 31.89 26.08 -3.47
C GLU A 236 30.82 25.55 -2.51
N ARG A 237 30.28 24.35 -2.75
CA ARG A 237 29.28 23.69 -1.88
C ARG A 237 29.77 23.45 -0.45
N THR A 238 31.07 23.20 -0.27
CA THR A 238 31.65 22.98 1.07
C THR A 238 31.76 24.28 1.87
N ARG A 239 31.88 25.44 1.21
CA ARG A 239 32.02 26.75 1.89
C ARG A 239 30.69 27.31 2.38
N GLU A 240 29.60 27.11 1.63
CA GLU A 240 28.26 27.56 2.04
C GLU A 240 27.67 26.73 3.19
N ARG A 241 28.07 25.46 3.36
CA ARG A 241 27.64 24.64 4.51
C ARG A 241 28.36 24.99 5.83
N GLU A 242 29.47 25.72 5.75
CA GLU A 242 30.28 26.13 6.90
C GLU A 242 30.01 27.59 7.32
N SER A 243 29.13 28.30 6.61
CA SER A 243 28.75 29.71 6.85
C SER A 243 27.32 29.79 7.40
#